data_AF-A0A5B9M4D2-F1
#
_entry.id   AF-A0A5B9M4D2-F1
#
_cell.length_a   1.000
_cell.length_b   1.000
_cell.length_c   1.000
_cell.angle_alpha   90.00
_cell.angle_beta   90.00
_cell.angle_gamma   90.00
#
_symmetry.space_group_name_H-M   'P 1'
#
loop_
_entity.id
_entity.type
_entity.pdbx_description
1 polymer ?
#
loop_
_entity_poly.entity_id
_entity_poly.type
_entity_poly.pdbx_seq_one_letter_code
_entity_poly.pdbx_strand_id
1 'polypeptide(L)'
;MKLQVKRKILNTDIKIIRNTGGCSMGGPRVFRIKLQAPNEIWTGDHKKSNVLRETGLIGSIRWWYEALIRALGGTACGPIDNSECNGRMHCDACELFGCRGWSRKFILRCSNGKTIRIGLTELRKMKDVELGLLNTTFRIIEKYGAMGGKLAHEKYGIIRIMESDLDEFQPEKSQLKGYLKKKGFPL
;
A
#
# COMPACT_ATOMS: atom_id res chain seq x y z
N MET A 1 5.96 -32.05 -30.99
CA MET A 1 6.45 -30.80 -31.63
C MET A 1 6.86 -29.83 -30.53
N LYS A 2 8.13 -29.89 -30.10
CA LYS A 2 8.72 -29.03 -29.06
C LYS A 2 9.38 -27.84 -29.76
N LEU A 3 8.94 -26.62 -29.50
CA LEU A 3 9.65 -25.41 -29.93
C LEU A 3 10.12 -24.64 -28.71
N GLN A 4 11.43 -24.41 -28.72
CA GLN A 4 12.22 -23.77 -27.69
C GLN A 4 11.92 -22.27 -27.61
N VAL A 5 11.91 -21.72 -26.41
CA VAL A 5 12.17 -20.29 -26.19
C VAL A 5 13.28 -20.18 -25.15
N LYS A 6 14.52 -20.22 -25.63
CA LYS A 6 15.72 -19.81 -24.87
C LYS A 6 16.26 -18.51 -25.45
N ARG A 7 16.40 -17.53 -24.55
CA ARG A 7 17.32 -16.38 -24.55
C ARG A 7 17.17 -15.31 -25.65
N LYS A 8 16.85 -14.09 -25.20
CA LYS A 8 17.62 -12.88 -25.54
C LYS A 8 17.46 -11.85 -24.42
N ILE A 9 18.35 -11.96 -23.43
CA ILE A 9 18.83 -10.81 -22.66
C ILE A 9 19.82 -10.12 -23.59
N LEU A 10 19.56 -8.88 -23.98
CA LEU A 10 20.56 -7.96 -24.55
C LEU A 10 20.03 -6.52 -24.41
N ASN A 11 20.62 -5.84 -23.43
CA ASN A 11 21.04 -4.44 -23.44
C ASN A 11 20.19 -3.45 -24.25
N THR A 12 19.46 -2.61 -23.53
CA THR A 12 19.35 -1.19 -23.87
C THR A 12 19.36 -0.38 -22.57
N ASP A 13 20.49 0.25 -22.33
CA ASP A 13 20.82 1.32 -21.39
C ASP A 13 19.72 1.86 -20.46
N ILE A 14 19.30 1.06 -19.48
CA ILE A 14 18.81 1.62 -18.23
C ILE A 14 20.05 2.06 -17.47
N LYS A 15 20.36 3.36 -17.53
CA LYS A 15 21.23 4.00 -16.53
C LYS A 15 20.57 3.82 -15.17
N ILE A 16 20.83 2.67 -14.54
CA ILE A 16 20.64 2.47 -13.11
C ILE A 16 21.64 3.43 -12.48
N ILE A 17 21.17 4.62 -12.09
CA ILE A 17 21.94 5.47 -11.17
C ILE A 17 21.95 4.71 -9.83
N ARG A 18 22.90 3.79 -9.69
CA ARG A 18 23.34 3.30 -8.39
C ARG A 18 24.01 4.49 -7.71
N ASN A 19 23.28 5.20 -6.86
CA ASN A 19 23.93 6.13 -5.94
C ASN A 19 24.56 5.30 -4.82
N THR A 20 25.77 4.80 -5.07
CA THR A 20 26.67 4.30 -4.03
C THR A 20 27.50 5.47 -3.53
N GLY A 21 27.33 5.78 -2.24
CA GLY A 21 28.34 6.51 -1.46
C GLY A 21 28.34 8.03 -1.64
N GLY A 22 27.49 8.71 -0.86
CA GLY A 22 27.64 10.13 -0.53
C GLY A 22 27.03 10.37 0.84
N CYS A 23 27.84 10.81 1.80
CA CYS A 23 27.38 11.17 3.14
C CYS A 23 26.27 12.23 3.01
N SER A 24 25.02 11.89 3.33
CA SER A 24 23.93 12.88 3.32
C SER A 24 23.13 12.76 4.60
N MET A 25 23.12 13.84 5.39
CA MET A 25 22.29 14.01 6.57
C MET A 25 20.88 13.46 6.32
N GLY A 26 20.50 12.45 7.10
CA GLY A 26 19.47 11.47 6.75
C GLY A 26 18.08 12.06 6.58
N GLY A 27 17.63 12.17 5.33
CA GLY A 27 16.23 12.42 4.99
C GLY A 27 15.34 11.22 5.33
N PRO A 28 14.01 11.41 5.41
CA PRO A 28 13.06 10.32 5.65
C PRO A 28 13.10 9.27 4.52
N ARG A 29 12.92 7.99 4.85
CA ARG A 29 12.85 6.91 3.83
C ARG A 29 11.63 7.15 2.94
N VAL A 30 11.80 6.99 1.63
CA VAL A 30 10.73 7.16 0.64
C VAL A 30 10.61 5.90 -0.20
N PHE A 31 9.43 5.29 -0.21
CA PHE A 31 9.11 4.12 -1.04
C PHE A 31 8.27 4.56 -2.24
N ARG A 32 8.72 4.25 -3.45
CA ARG A 32 8.05 4.63 -4.70
C ARG A 32 7.38 3.43 -5.34
N ILE A 33 6.18 3.66 -5.85
CA ILE A 33 5.37 2.67 -6.55
C ILE A 33 4.88 3.31 -7.85
N LYS A 34 5.12 2.64 -8.97
CA LYS A 34 4.64 3.04 -10.29
C LYS A 34 3.47 2.15 -10.69
N LEU A 35 2.33 2.78 -10.95
CA LEU A 35 1.10 2.12 -11.32
C LEU A 35 0.67 2.54 -12.72
N GLN A 36 0.25 1.57 -13.51
CA GLN A 36 -0.52 1.80 -14.72
C GLN A 36 -2.00 1.61 -14.39
N ALA A 37 -2.83 2.60 -14.74
CA ALA A 37 -4.28 2.51 -14.62
C ALA A 37 -4.87 2.43 -16.03
N PRO A 38 -5.35 1.26 -16.49
CA PRO A 38 -5.99 1.13 -17.79
C PRO A 38 -7.27 1.96 -17.90
N ASN A 39 -7.93 2.18 -16.77
CA ASN A 39 -9.16 2.94 -16.64
C ASN A 39 -8.99 4.08 -15.63
N GLU A 40 -9.89 5.06 -15.63
CA GLU A 40 -9.84 6.18 -14.68
C GLU A 40 -9.94 5.71 -13.21
N ILE A 41 -9.13 6.31 -12.34
CA ILE A 41 -9.25 6.11 -10.88
C ILE A 41 -10.09 7.26 -10.31
N TRP A 42 -11.31 6.96 -9.85
CA TRP A 42 -12.17 7.95 -9.23
C TRP A 42 -11.70 8.25 -7.80
N THR A 43 -11.24 9.45 -7.51
CA THR A 43 -10.87 9.84 -6.13
C THR A 43 -11.47 11.17 -5.70
N GLY A 44 -12.38 11.72 -6.54
CA GLY A 44 -13.03 13.02 -6.37
C GLY A 44 -14.46 12.97 -5.81
N ASP A 45 -15.04 14.16 -5.66
CA ASP A 45 -16.35 14.42 -5.07
C ASP A 45 -17.53 13.91 -5.94
N HIS A 46 -18.76 14.24 -5.53
CA HIS A 46 -20.00 13.76 -6.14
C HIS A 46 -20.18 14.12 -7.63
N LYS A 47 -19.39 15.05 -8.22
CA LYS A 47 -19.64 15.58 -9.57
C LYS A 47 -18.50 15.43 -10.58
N LYS A 48 -17.21 15.54 -10.23
CA LYS A 48 -16.09 15.38 -11.19
C LYS A 48 -14.83 14.76 -10.56
N SER A 49 -14.14 13.88 -11.29
CA SER A 49 -12.88 13.25 -10.88
C SER A 49 -11.74 13.55 -11.86
N ASN A 50 -11.40 14.83 -12.02
CA ASN A 50 -10.28 15.22 -12.89
C ASN A 50 -8.91 15.14 -12.17
N VAL A 51 -8.91 14.99 -10.85
CA VAL A 51 -7.70 15.04 -10.02
C VAL A 51 -7.64 13.83 -9.10
N LEU A 52 -6.51 13.13 -9.14
CA LEU A 52 -6.19 12.06 -8.19
C LEU A 52 -5.98 12.66 -6.80
N ARG A 53 -6.82 12.29 -5.82
CA ARG A 53 -6.72 12.77 -4.43
C ARG A 53 -6.00 11.74 -3.57
N GLU A 54 -4.99 12.19 -2.82
CA GLU A 54 -4.24 11.33 -1.91
C GLU A 54 -5.16 10.71 -0.85
N THR A 55 -6.12 11.47 -0.34
CA THR A 55 -7.07 11.00 0.70
C THR A 55 -7.92 9.83 0.21
N GLY A 56 -8.39 9.87 -1.05
CA GLY A 56 -9.14 8.77 -1.66
C GLY A 56 -8.30 7.51 -1.84
N LEU A 57 -7.05 7.67 -2.29
CA LEU A 57 -6.10 6.55 -2.38
C LEU A 57 -5.79 5.95 -1.01
N ILE A 58 -5.49 6.79 -0.01
CA ILE A 58 -5.20 6.34 1.36
C ILE A 58 -6.39 5.55 1.91
N GLY A 59 -7.62 6.04 1.72
CA GLY A 59 -8.83 5.36 2.18
C GLY A 59 -9.04 4.00 1.51
N SER A 60 -8.84 3.93 0.20
CA SER A 60 -8.98 2.69 -0.56
C SER A 60 -7.91 1.65 -0.17
N ILE A 61 -6.64 2.08 -0.06
CA ILE A 61 -5.55 1.21 0.37
C ILE A 61 -5.79 0.74 1.81
N ARG A 62 -6.24 1.64 2.70
CA ARG A 62 -6.59 1.29 4.09
C ARG A 62 -7.66 0.20 4.12
N TRP A 63 -8.72 0.34 3.33
CA TRP A 63 -9.82 -0.64 3.33
C TRP A 63 -9.32 -2.04 2.96
N TRP A 64 -8.54 -2.15 1.88
CA TRP A 64 -7.93 -3.41 1.47
C TRP A 64 -6.92 -3.95 2.50
N TYR A 65 -6.15 -3.05 3.13
CA TYR A 65 -5.25 -3.42 4.21
C TYR A 65 -6.01 -4.00 5.41
N GLU A 66 -7.11 -3.37 5.82
CA GLU A 66 -7.95 -3.89 6.90
C GLU A 66 -8.56 -5.26 6.54
N ALA A 67 -8.97 -5.48 5.29
CA ALA A 67 -9.44 -6.78 4.82
C ALA A 67 -8.34 -7.86 4.95
N LEU A 68 -7.11 -7.55 4.52
CA LEU A 68 -5.95 -8.43 4.69
C LEU A 68 -5.66 -8.71 6.17
N ILE A 69 -5.62 -7.68 7.00
CA ILE A 69 -5.35 -7.82 8.45
C ILE A 69 -6.39 -8.73 9.11
N ARG A 70 -7.68 -8.57 8.80
CA ARG A 70 -8.75 -9.44 9.32
C ARG A 70 -8.58 -10.88 8.85
N ALA A 71 -8.23 -11.11 7.58
CA ALA A 71 -7.96 -12.44 7.04
C ALA A 71 -6.77 -13.14 7.71
N LEU A 72 -5.78 -12.36 8.17
CA LEU A 72 -4.62 -12.86 8.91
C LEU A 72 -4.86 -12.98 10.43
N GLY A 73 -6.07 -12.70 10.91
CA GLY A 73 -6.45 -12.79 12.33
C GLY A 73 -6.00 -11.61 13.21
N GLY A 74 -5.59 -10.51 12.58
CA GLY A 74 -5.27 -9.26 13.29
C GLY A 74 -6.51 -8.40 13.59
N THR A 75 -6.26 -7.20 14.09
CA THR A 75 -7.28 -6.23 14.51
C THR A 75 -7.39 -5.05 13.55
N ALA A 76 -8.62 -4.70 13.19
CA ALA A 76 -8.97 -3.50 12.43
C ALA A 76 -10.27 -2.92 12.99
N CYS A 77 -10.47 -1.61 12.87
CA CYS A 77 -11.70 -0.95 13.34
C CYS A 77 -12.92 -1.56 12.65
N GLY A 78 -13.99 -1.83 13.39
CA GLY A 78 -15.29 -2.19 12.85
C GLY A 78 -16.38 -1.29 13.42
N PRO A 79 -17.60 -1.36 12.85
CA PRO A 79 -18.77 -0.73 13.45
C PRO A 79 -19.35 -1.55 14.62
N ILE A 80 -18.83 -2.77 14.85
CA ILE A 80 -19.37 -3.76 15.79
C ILE A 80 -18.54 -3.80 17.08
N ASP A 81 -17.25 -3.44 17.04
CA ASP A 81 -16.42 -3.40 18.23
C ASP A 81 -16.44 -2.00 18.85
N ASN A 82 -17.06 -1.89 20.04
CA ASN A 82 -17.05 -0.67 20.86
C ASN A 82 -15.67 -0.28 21.40
N SER A 83 -14.59 -0.99 21.00
CA SER A 83 -13.22 -0.60 21.30
C SER A 83 -12.83 0.58 20.41
N GLU A 84 -13.05 1.80 20.90
CA GLU A 84 -12.64 3.00 20.19
C GLU A 84 -11.12 3.04 20.02
N CYS A 85 -10.65 3.11 18.78
CA CYS A 85 -9.24 3.36 18.50
C CYS A 85 -8.91 4.82 18.83
N ASN A 86 -8.19 5.04 19.93
CA ASN A 86 -7.83 6.36 20.42
C ASN A 86 -6.39 6.40 20.94
N GLY A 87 -5.57 7.26 20.35
CA GLY A 87 -4.19 7.49 20.79
C GLY A 87 -3.38 6.20 20.77
N ARG A 88 -2.87 5.77 21.94
CA ARG A 88 -2.05 4.55 22.07
C ARG A 88 -2.87 3.25 22.05
N MET A 89 -4.18 3.32 22.28
CA MET A 89 -5.08 2.18 22.20
C MET A 89 -5.66 2.10 20.79
N HIS A 90 -4.94 1.45 19.87
CA HIS A 90 -5.37 1.33 18.48
C HIS A 90 -5.05 -0.06 17.90
N CYS A 91 -5.79 -0.44 16.87
CA CYS A 91 -5.67 -1.73 16.18
C CYS A 91 -4.48 -1.78 15.21
N ASP A 92 -4.17 -2.96 14.66
CA ASP A 92 -3.04 -3.17 13.74
C ASP A 92 -3.15 -2.33 12.46
N ALA A 93 -4.37 -2.07 11.97
CA ALA A 93 -4.58 -1.17 10.84
C ALA A 93 -4.30 0.30 11.20
N CYS A 94 -4.78 0.76 12.36
CA CYS A 94 -4.59 2.12 12.82
C CYS A 94 -3.13 2.41 13.22
N GLU A 95 -2.35 1.39 13.58
CA GLU A 95 -0.90 1.55 13.83
C GLU A 95 -0.21 2.19 12.62
N LEU A 96 -0.54 1.74 11.40
CA LEU A 96 0.01 2.23 10.14
C LEU A 96 -0.78 3.42 9.57
N PHE A 97 -2.11 3.30 9.49
CA PHE A 97 -3.02 4.25 8.83
C PHE A 97 -3.59 5.35 9.73
N GLY A 98 -3.27 5.36 11.02
CA GLY A 98 -3.73 6.37 11.96
C GLY A 98 -5.20 6.22 12.40
N CYS A 99 -5.53 6.88 13.50
CA CYS A 99 -6.90 7.04 14.02
C CYS A 99 -7.00 8.36 14.80
N ARG A 100 -8.11 8.59 15.51
CA ARG A 100 -8.21 9.74 16.41
C ARG A 100 -7.08 9.68 17.44
N GLY A 101 -6.32 10.76 17.58
CA GLY A 101 -5.17 10.83 18.49
C GLY A 101 -3.90 10.07 18.04
N TRP A 102 -3.89 9.44 16.85
CA TRP A 102 -2.71 8.73 16.32
C TRP A 102 -2.50 9.04 14.83
N SER A 103 -1.41 9.72 14.49
CA SER A 103 -1.10 10.09 13.11
C SER A 103 -0.67 8.87 12.27
N ARG A 104 -0.76 8.97 10.94
CA ARG A 104 -0.19 7.95 10.04
C ARG A 104 1.32 7.86 10.20
N LYS A 105 1.91 6.69 9.94
CA LYS A 105 3.38 6.53 9.89
C LYS A 105 3.99 7.07 8.60
N PHE A 106 3.18 7.39 7.59
CA PHE A 106 3.64 7.85 6.30
C PHE A 106 2.77 8.98 5.72
N ILE A 107 3.37 9.78 4.86
CA ILE A 107 2.69 10.67 3.93
C ILE A 107 2.61 9.96 2.58
N LEU A 108 1.40 9.83 2.05
CA LEU A 108 1.19 9.43 0.66
C LEU A 108 1.16 10.69 -0.20
N ARG A 109 1.97 10.71 -1.25
CA ARG A 109 1.91 11.69 -2.34
C ARG A 109 1.62 10.95 -3.64
N CYS A 110 0.79 11.53 -4.48
CA CYS A 110 0.54 10.99 -5.80
C CYS A 110 0.66 12.07 -6.87
N SER A 111 1.18 11.69 -8.04
CA SER A 111 1.19 12.56 -9.23
C SER A 111 0.34 11.92 -10.31
N ASN A 112 -0.57 12.71 -10.90
CA ASN A 112 -1.40 12.29 -12.03
C ASN A 112 -0.62 12.41 -13.35
N GLY A 113 -0.81 11.46 -14.28
CA GLY A 113 -0.13 11.40 -15.58
C GLY A 113 -0.49 10.10 -16.34
N LYS A 114 0.16 9.78 -17.47
CA LYS A 114 -0.01 8.49 -18.17
C LYS A 114 0.26 7.27 -17.27
N THR A 115 1.11 7.46 -16.27
CA THR A 115 1.45 6.49 -15.23
C THR A 115 1.31 7.19 -13.90
N ILE A 116 0.60 6.56 -12.96
CA ILE A 116 0.40 7.08 -11.62
C ILE A 116 1.62 6.73 -10.79
N ARG A 117 2.21 7.74 -10.14
CA ARG A 117 3.33 7.53 -9.21
C ARG A 117 2.82 7.78 -7.80
N ILE A 118 3.03 6.80 -6.92
CA ILE A 118 2.75 6.90 -5.50
C ILE A 118 4.10 6.95 -4.77
N GLY A 119 4.27 7.95 -3.91
CA GLY A 119 5.39 8.07 -2.99
C GLY A 119 4.90 7.96 -1.55
N LEU A 120 5.46 7.03 -0.79
CA LEU A 120 5.22 6.86 0.63
C LEU A 120 6.43 7.40 1.39
N THR A 121 6.32 8.60 1.94
CA THR A 121 7.37 9.21 2.77
C THR A 121 7.16 8.80 4.21
N GLU A 122 8.14 8.14 4.81
CA GLU A 122 8.09 7.70 6.19
C GLU A 122 8.20 8.89 7.16
N LEU A 123 7.19 9.06 8.02
CA LEU A 123 7.19 10.03 9.13
C LEU A 123 7.58 9.39 10.46
N ARG A 124 7.23 8.12 10.64
CA ARG A 124 7.56 7.31 11.81
C ARG A 124 8.00 5.95 11.34
N LYS A 125 8.94 5.31 12.05
CA LYS A 125 9.52 4.03 11.67
C LYS A 125 8.43 2.99 11.37
N MET A 126 8.37 2.58 10.11
CA MET A 126 7.64 1.47 9.57
C MET A 126 8.51 0.22 9.67
N LYS A 127 7.97 -0.80 10.32
CA LYS A 127 8.63 -2.11 10.45
C LYS A 127 8.56 -2.85 9.10
N ASP A 128 9.51 -3.74 8.86
CA ASP A 128 9.56 -4.51 7.60
C ASP A 128 8.29 -5.36 7.41
N VAL A 129 7.71 -5.87 8.50
CA VAL A 129 6.41 -6.56 8.47
C VAL A 129 5.25 -5.64 8.04
N GLU A 130 5.27 -4.37 8.43
CA GLU A 130 4.26 -3.37 8.02
C GLU A 130 4.39 -3.04 6.53
N LEU A 131 5.64 -2.89 6.06
CA LEU A 131 5.95 -2.68 4.64
C LEU A 131 5.56 -3.91 3.80
N GLY A 132 5.81 -5.13 4.29
CA GLY A 132 5.42 -6.37 3.64
C GLY A 132 3.90 -6.58 3.59
N LEU A 133 3.18 -6.21 4.65
CA LEU A 133 1.71 -6.20 4.67
C LEU A 133 1.15 -5.18 3.68
N LEU A 134 1.78 -4.00 3.58
CA LEU A 134 1.39 -2.98 2.61
C LEU A 134 1.67 -3.44 1.18
N ASN A 135 2.82 -4.09 0.93
CA ASN A 135 3.14 -4.70 -0.36
C ASN A 135 2.08 -5.75 -0.76
N THR A 136 1.77 -6.66 0.16
CA THR A 136 0.74 -7.69 -0.04
C THR A 136 -0.61 -7.07 -0.36
N THR A 137 -0.96 -5.95 0.31
CA THR A 137 -2.18 -5.19 0.05
C THR A 137 -2.23 -4.69 -1.39
N PHE A 138 -1.16 -4.04 -1.89
CA PHE A 138 -1.09 -3.59 -3.27
C PHE A 138 -1.23 -4.75 -4.27
N ARG A 139 -0.61 -5.90 -3.99
CA ARG A 139 -0.73 -7.11 -4.83
C ARG A 139 -2.14 -7.70 -4.85
N ILE A 140 -2.87 -7.63 -3.74
CA ILE A 140 -4.29 -8.03 -3.68
C ILE A 140 -5.14 -7.08 -4.52
N ILE A 141 -4.92 -5.77 -4.39
CA ILE A 141 -5.64 -4.75 -5.18
C ILE A 141 -5.42 -4.97 -6.68
N GLU A 142 -4.17 -5.19 -7.10
CA GLU A 142 -3.82 -5.45 -8.50
C GLU A 142 -4.55 -6.68 -9.07
N LYS A 143 -4.67 -7.76 -8.29
CA LYS A 143 -5.22 -9.04 -8.77
C LYS A 143 -6.74 -9.14 -8.67
N TYR A 144 -7.32 -8.59 -7.61
CA TYR A 144 -8.71 -8.87 -7.22
C TYR A 144 -9.54 -7.61 -7.00
N GLY A 145 -8.93 -6.44 -7.04
CA GLY A 145 -9.54 -5.21 -6.58
C GLY A 145 -9.49 -4.08 -7.60
N ALA A 146 -9.87 -2.92 -7.06
CA ALA A 146 -9.78 -1.64 -7.72
C ALA A 146 -9.53 -0.57 -6.64
N MET A 147 -8.97 0.57 -7.04
CA MET A 147 -8.74 1.72 -6.18
C MET A 147 -9.70 2.87 -6.48
N GLY A 148 -10.08 3.60 -5.43
CA GLY A 148 -10.92 4.80 -5.53
C GLY A 148 -12.38 4.61 -5.12
N GLY A 149 -13.22 5.57 -5.49
CA GLY A 149 -14.68 5.50 -5.39
C GLY A 149 -15.31 4.82 -6.61
N LYS A 150 -16.63 4.59 -6.57
CA LYS A 150 -17.40 3.94 -7.66
C LYS A 150 -16.88 2.55 -8.07
N LEU A 151 -16.29 1.81 -7.13
CA LEU A 151 -15.76 0.46 -7.34
C LEU A 151 -16.80 -0.58 -7.78
N ALA A 152 -18.09 -0.32 -7.57
CA ALA A 152 -19.19 -1.17 -8.05
C ALA A 152 -19.33 -1.16 -9.58
N HIS A 153 -18.71 -0.20 -10.27
CA HIS A 153 -18.64 -0.19 -11.72
C HIS A 153 -17.28 -0.76 -12.17
N GLU A 154 -17.31 -1.90 -12.86
CA GLU A 154 -16.15 -2.59 -13.47
C GLU A 154 -15.24 -1.71 -14.34
N LYS A 155 -15.74 -0.53 -14.73
CA LYS A 155 -15.07 0.42 -15.60
C LYS A 155 -14.04 1.30 -14.89
N TYR A 156 -13.85 1.24 -13.58
CA TYR A 156 -12.99 2.18 -12.85
C TYR A 156 -12.02 1.50 -11.87
N GLY A 157 -10.86 2.13 -11.66
CA GLY A 157 -9.97 1.81 -10.55
C GLY A 157 -9.08 0.58 -10.71
N ILE A 158 -9.13 -0.14 -11.83
CA ILE A 158 -8.19 -1.24 -12.12
C ILE A 158 -6.77 -0.68 -12.22
N ILE A 159 -5.83 -1.36 -11.56
CA ILE A 159 -4.41 -1.00 -11.58
C ILE A 159 -3.53 -2.17 -11.95
N ARG A 160 -2.35 -1.86 -12.49
CA ARG A 160 -1.22 -2.77 -12.67
C ARG A 160 0.02 -2.15 -12.06
N ILE A 161 0.75 -2.91 -11.26
CA ILE A 161 1.97 -2.45 -10.61
C ILE A 161 3.11 -2.72 -11.58
N MET A 162 3.76 -1.64 -12.04
CA MET A 162 4.89 -1.74 -12.96
C MET A 162 6.20 -1.95 -12.20
N GLU A 163 6.40 -1.16 -11.14
CA GLU A 163 7.59 -1.17 -10.29
C GLU A 163 7.19 -0.76 -8.88
N SER A 164 7.81 -1.37 -7.87
CA SER A 164 7.53 -1.07 -6.46
C SER A 164 8.78 -1.27 -5.61
N ASP A 165 9.21 -0.22 -4.90
CA ASP A 165 10.24 -0.31 -3.86
C ASP A 165 9.76 -1.20 -2.68
N LEU A 166 8.47 -1.54 -2.61
CA LEU A 166 7.94 -2.45 -1.60
C LEU A 166 8.18 -3.94 -1.92
N ASP A 167 8.61 -4.29 -3.14
CA ASP A 167 8.82 -5.68 -3.55
C ASP A 167 9.93 -6.39 -2.76
N GLU A 168 10.83 -5.60 -2.14
CA GLU A 168 11.87 -6.08 -1.22
C GLU A 168 11.30 -6.65 0.09
N PHE A 169 10.04 -6.30 0.43
CA PHE A 169 9.42 -6.69 1.69
C PHE A 169 8.39 -7.79 1.47
N GLN A 170 8.67 -8.97 2.03
CA GLN A 170 7.75 -10.10 2.09
C GLN A 170 7.54 -10.48 3.56
N PRO A 171 6.30 -10.51 4.06
CA PRO A 171 6.06 -10.80 5.46
C PRO A 171 6.29 -12.28 5.75
N GLU A 172 7.21 -12.60 6.67
CA GLU A 172 7.38 -13.97 7.15
C GLU A 172 6.30 -14.35 8.16
N LYS A 173 5.91 -15.64 8.19
CA LYS A 173 4.89 -16.15 9.12
C LYS A 173 5.26 -15.91 10.60
N SER A 174 6.54 -15.99 10.94
CA SER A 174 7.08 -15.72 12.28
C SER A 174 6.85 -14.25 12.68
N GLN A 175 7.20 -13.32 11.80
CA GLN A 175 7.03 -11.88 11.98
C GLN A 175 5.56 -11.49 12.12
N LEU A 176 4.67 -12.09 11.32
CA LEU A 176 3.22 -11.84 11.39
C LEU A 176 2.65 -12.25 12.76
N LYS A 177 3.04 -13.41 13.30
CA LYS A 177 2.58 -13.87 14.61
C LYS A 177 3.04 -12.96 15.75
N GLY A 178 4.25 -12.41 15.67
CA GLY A 178 4.79 -11.48 16.67
C GLY A 178 4.26 -10.04 16.54
N TYR A 179 3.71 -9.68 15.37
CA TYR A 179 3.25 -8.33 15.09
C TYR A 179 1.73 -8.15 15.29
N LEU A 180 0.91 -9.08 14.78
CA LEU A 180 -0.54 -8.92 14.77
C LEU A 180 -1.15 -9.12 16.16
N LYS A 181 -1.94 -8.14 16.61
CA LYS A 181 -2.79 -8.27 17.79
C LYS A 181 -3.94 -9.22 17.46
N LYS A 182 -3.99 -10.39 18.09
CA LYS A 182 -5.11 -11.31 17.90
C LYS A 182 -6.38 -10.73 18.50
N LYS A 183 -7.50 -10.81 17.77
CA LYS A 183 -8.82 -10.46 18.29
C LYS A 183 -9.24 -11.58 19.27
N GLY A 184 -9.07 -11.34 20.57
CA GLY A 184 -9.52 -12.22 21.66
C GLY A 184 -9.02 -13.67 21.58
N PHE A 185 -7.91 -13.97 22.24
CA PHE A 185 -7.93 -15.18 23.08
C PHE A 185 -8.33 -14.68 24.46
N PRO A 186 -9.49 -15.06 25.01
CA PRO A 186 -9.68 -14.94 26.45
C PRO A 186 -8.63 -15.86 27.09
N LEU A 187 -7.77 -15.29 27.92
CA LEU A 187 -7.20 -16.03 29.05
C LEU A 187 -8.15 -15.80 30.23
#